data_AF-A0A2E7N1X4-F1
#
_entry.id   AF-A0A2E7N1X4-F1
#
_cell.length_a   1.000
_cell.length_b   1.000
_cell.length_c   1.000
_cell.angle_alpha   90.00
_cell.angle_beta   90.00
_cell.angle_gamma   90.00
#
_symmetry.space_group_name_H-M   'P 1'
#
loop_
_entity.id
_entity.type
_entity.pdbx_description
1 polymer ?
#
loop_
_entity_poly.entity_id
_entity_poly.type
_entity_poly.pdbx_seq_one_letter_code
_entity_poly.pdbx_strand_id
1 'polypeptide(L)'
;MFNIANYFKDGIKKTLLLRNNGATSHNGPWKQAYTNTQVERWHAGEFSTAEFTISIDYNNANKEIIKCIVAVGVDYANLNAFSRSNLGNDLVDLSVTVNQSYVDLLITAKTGYEGAKFIYTANYFQNQNPLTS
;
A
#
# COMPACT_ATOMS: atom_id res chain seq x y z
N MET A 1 27.10 -14.55 8.40
CA MET A 1 25.94 -14.12 9.20
C MET A 1 25.36 -12.87 8.56
N PHE A 2 24.04 -12.78 8.40
CA PHE A 2 23.40 -11.57 7.85
C PHE A 2 23.62 -10.38 8.79
N ASN A 3 24.04 -9.23 8.25
CA ASN A 3 24.20 -7.99 9.00
C ASN A 3 23.48 -6.86 8.25
N ILE A 4 22.41 -6.34 8.87
CA ILE A 4 21.58 -5.29 8.28
C ILE A 4 22.33 -3.96 8.10
N ALA A 5 23.34 -3.68 8.92
CA ALA A 5 24.16 -2.46 8.83
C ALA A 5 25.04 -2.41 7.55
N ASN A 6 25.17 -3.52 6.83
CA ASN A 6 25.84 -3.53 5.54
C ASN A 6 24.99 -2.87 4.42
N TYR A 7 23.68 -2.73 4.62
CA TYR A 7 22.75 -2.24 3.61
C TYR A 7 22.33 -0.78 3.82
N PHE A 8 22.44 -0.26 5.05
CA PHE A 8 21.96 1.08 5.40
C PHE A 8 22.98 1.86 6.24
N LYS A 9 22.91 3.19 6.18
CA LYS A 9 23.63 4.12 7.07
C LYS A 9 22.80 5.38 7.32
N ASP A 10 23.27 6.25 8.20
CA ASP A 10 22.67 7.57 8.36
C ASP A 10 22.85 8.42 7.09
N GLY A 11 21.75 8.98 6.61
CA GLY A 11 21.69 9.97 5.57
C GLY A 11 21.57 11.39 6.12
N ILE A 12 21.62 12.37 5.22
CA ILE A 12 21.37 13.77 5.55
C ILE A 12 19.97 13.94 6.18
N LYS A 13 19.80 14.93 7.06
CA LYS A 13 18.52 15.20 7.75
C LYS A 13 17.95 14.00 8.54
N LYS A 14 18.83 13.17 9.11
CA LYS A 14 18.44 11.95 9.87
C LYS A 14 17.60 10.96 9.05
N THR A 15 17.89 10.86 7.75
CA THR A 15 17.23 9.90 6.86
C THR A 15 17.93 8.54 6.93
N LEU A 16 17.23 7.47 6.56
CA LEU A 16 17.84 6.16 6.33
C LEU A 16 18.40 6.10 4.90
N LEU A 17 19.73 6.00 4.75
CA LEU A 17 20.38 5.96 3.43
C LEU A 17 20.75 4.54 3.03
N LEU A 18 20.22 4.09 1.88
CA LEU A 18 20.58 2.81 1.24
C LEU A 18 22.02 2.88 0.71
N ARG A 19 22.88 1.94 1.09
CA ARG A 19 24.26 1.85 0.57
C ARG A 19 24.25 1.27 -0.85
N ASN A 20 25.20 1.70 -1.68
CA ASN A 20 25.45 1.16 -3.01
C ASN A 20 24.22 1.16 -3.95
N ASN A 21 23.38 2.21 -3.87
CA ASN A 21 22.09 2.27 -4.57
C ASN A 21 21.24 1.02 -4.32
N GLY A 22 21.30 0.49 -3.09
CA GLY A 22 20.59 -0.72 -2.71
C GLY A 22 19.09 -0.60 -3.00
N ALA A 23 18.50 -1.68 -3.50
CA ALA A 23 17.07 -1.77 -3.75
C ALA A 23 16.38 -2.55 -2.63
N THR A 24 15.08 -2.31 -2.45
CA THR A 24 14.21 -3.17 -1.64
C THR A 24 13.53 -4.21 -2.52
N SER A 25 13.31 -5.41 -1.98
CA SER A 25 12.54 -6.47 -2.65
C SER A 25 11.57 -7.10 -1.66
N HIS A 26 10.41 -7.55 -2.16
CA HIS A 26 9.29 -8.01 -1.34
C HIS A 26 8.71 -9.28 -1.97
N ASN A 27 8.46 -10.30 -1.15
CA ASN A 27 7.95 -11.60 -1.61
C ASN A 27 6.62 -12.01 -0.96
N GLY A 28 6.19 -11.34 0.11
CA GLY A 28 4.91 -11.63 0.76
C GLY A 28 4.93 -11.50 2.29
N PRO A 29 3.92 -12.06 2.97
CA PRO A 29 2.88 -12.96 2.44
C PRO A 29 1.94 -12.28 1.42
N TRP A 30 1.48 -13.04 0.41
CA TRP A 30 0.50 -12.56 -0.57
C TRP A 30 -0.94 -12.87 -0.12
N LYS A 31 -1.89 -12.07 -0.62
CA LYS A 31 -3.34 -12.28 -0.48
C LYS A 31 -3.97 -12.40 -1.87
N GLN A 32 -5.14 -13.00 -1.97
CA GLN A 32 -5.90 -13.06 -3.23
C GLN A 32 -6.94 -11.96 -3.28
N ALA A 33 -7.02 -11.25 -4.41
CA ALA A 33 -8.03 -10.24 -4.65
C ALA A 33 -9.36 -10.90 -5.07
N TYR A 34 -10.39 -10.62 -4.28
CA TYR A 34 -11.81 -10.82 -4.58
C TYR A 34 -12.55 -9.50 -4.29
N THR A 35 -13.87 -9.50 -4.33
CA THR A 35 -14.67 -8.31 -3.97
C THR A 35 -14.35 -7.82 -2.55
N ASN A 36 -14.01 -6.53 -2.43
CA ASN A 36 -13.74 -5.84 -1.16
C ASN A 36 -12.74 -6.57 -0.25
N THR A 37 -11.69 -7.15 -0.83
CA THR A 37 -10.63 -7.79 -0.03
C THR A 37 -9.83 -6.73 0.71
N GLN A 38 -9.52 -6.95 1.99
CA GLN A 38 -8.73 -6.02 2.78
C GLN A 38 -7.25 -6.07 2.39
N VAL A 39 -6.74 -4.96 1.84
CA VAL A 39 -5.30 -4.73 1.65
C VAL A 39 -4.68 -4.50 3.01
N GLU A 40 -5.11 -3.42 3.68
CA GLU A 40 -4.57 -2.95 4.96
C GLU A 40 -5.69 -2.35 5.82
N ARG A 41 -5.53 -2.44 7.14
CA ARG A 41 -6.37 -1.74 8.13
C ARG A 41 -5.48 -1.07 9.17
N TRP A 42 -5.73 0.21 9.44
CA TRP A 42 -5.08 0.94 10.54
C TRP A 42 -6.07 1.79 11.30
N HIS A 43 -5.70 2.20 12.51
CA HIS A 43 -6.54 3.07 13.33
C HIS A 43 -6.43 4.53 12.85
N ALA A 44 -7.57 5.20 12.63
CA ALA A 44 -7.61 6.56 12.11
C ALA A 44 -6.88 7.55 13.04
N GLY A 45 -6.86 7.26 14.36
CA GLY A 45 -6.11 8.01 15.37
C GLY A 45 -4.59 7.90 15.27
N GLU A 46 -4.02 6.90 14.60
CA GLU A 46 -2.57 6.68 14.53
C GLU A 46 -1.91 7.44 13.39
N PHE A 47 -2.44 7.29 12.17
CA PHE A 47 -1.85 7.83 10.95
C PHE A 47 -2.86 8.67 10.16
N SER A 48 -2.47 9.90 9.81
CA SER A 48 -3.29 10.83 9.01
C SER A 48 -3.31 10.45 7.54
N THR A 49 -2.17 9.97 7.04
CA THR A 49 -1.98 9.63 5.63
C THR A 49 -1.06 8.42 5.48
N ALA A 50 -1.22 7.74 4.36
CA ALA A 50 -0.36 6.62 4.00
C ALA A 50 -0.17 6.55 2.48
N GLU A 51 1.02 6.13 2.06
CA GLU A 51 1.33 5.82 0.67
C GLU A 51 1.51 4.32 0.51
N PHE A 52 0.90 3.73 -0.52
CA PHE A 52 0.98 2.31 -0.81
C PHE A 52 1.55 2.07 -2.20
N THR A 53 2.37 1.03 -2.32
CA THR A 53 2.74 0.41 -3.60
C THR A 53 2.26 -1.04 -3.58
N ILE A 54 1.30 -1.37 -4.45
CA ILE A 54 0.64 -2.67 -4.53
C ILE A 54 1.04 -3.33 -5.84
N SER A 55 1.60 -4.53 -5.77
CA SER A 55 1.92 -5.36 -6.94
C SER A 55 0.94 -6.53 -7.00
N ILE A 56 0.32 -6.70 -8.16
CA ILE A 56 -0.69 -7.71 -8.46
C ILE A 56 -0.17 -8.61 -9.59
N ASP A 57 -0.22 -9.92 -9.36
CA ASP A 57 0.16 -10.96 -10.30
C ASP A 57 -0.98 -11.98 -10.41
N TYR A 58 -1.62 -12.04 -11.58
CA TYR A 58 -2.64 -13.04 -11.88
C TYR A 58 -2.03 -14.22 -12.65
N ASN A 59 -1.26 -13.93 -13.71
CA ASN A 59 -0.53 -14.91 -14.50
C ASN A 59 0.58 -14.25 -15.34
N ASN A 60 1.24 -15.04 -16.19
CA ASN A 60 2.35 -14.58 -17.04
C ASN A 60 2.04 -13.38 -17.94
N ALA A 61 0.78 -13.20 -18.35
CA ALA A 61 0.35 -12.13 -19.26
C ALA A 61 -0.39 -10.99 -18.54
N ASN A 62 -0.74 -11.15 -17.26
CA ASN A 62 -1.58 -10.22 -16.52
C ASN A 62 -0.94 -9.88 -15.19
N LYS A 63 -0.24 -8.74 -15.18
CA LYS A 63 0.43 -8.17 -14.02
C LYS A 63 0.14 -6.68 -13.97
N GLU A 64 0.07 -6.16 -12.77
CA GLU A 64 -0.22 -4.77 -12.51
C GLU A 64 0.55 -4.27 -11.28
N ILE A 65 0.98 -3.02 -11.31
CA ILE A 65 1.46 -2.29 -10.15
C ILE A 65 0.69 -0.98 -10.02
N ILE A 66 0.22 -0.68 -8.82
CA ILE A 66 -0.53 0.53 -8.50
C ILE A 66 0.17 1.23 -7.33
N LYS A 67 0.33 2.55 -7.45
CA LYS A 67 0.64 3.41 -6.31
C LYS A 67 -0.56 4.27 -5.97
N CYS A 68 -0.90 4.29 -4.69
CA CYS A 68 -1.98 5.13 -4.20
C CYS A 68 -1.60 5.80 -2.89
N ILE A 69 -2.25 6.92 -2.62
CA ILE A 69 -2.17 7.63 -1.34
C ILE A 69 -3.55 7.67 -0.72
N VAL A 70 -3.60 7.52 0.60
CA VAL A 70 -4.81 7.63 1.40
C VAL A 70 -4.65 8.78 2.38
N ALA A 71 -5.66 9.64 2.45
CA ALA A 71 -5.79 10.67 3.46
C ALA A 71 -7.06 10.43 4.30
N VAL A 72 -6.93 10.59 5.61
CA VAL A 72 -7.93 10.14 6.58
C VAL A 72 -8.40 11.32 7.42
N GLY A 73 -9.71 11.48 7.52
CA GLY A 73 -10.39 12.26 8.55
C GLY A 73 -11.18 11.36 9.50
N VAL A 74 -11.94 11.96 10.41
CA VAL A 74 -12.76 11.22 11.39
C VAL A 74 -13.86 10.40 10.71
N ASP A 75 -14.58 11.02 9.77
CA ASP A 75 -15.77 10.43 9.13
C ASP A 75 -15.61 10.16 7.64
N TYR A 76 -14.50 10.60 7.04
CA TYR A 76 -14.25 10.42 5.62
C TYR A 76 -12.78 10.08 5.35
N ALA A 77 -12.55 9.36 4.26
CA ALA A 77 -11.23 9.10 3.74
C ALA A 77 -11.23 9.37 2.24
N ASN A 78 -10.08 9.81 1.73
CA ASN A 78 -9.85 10.00 0.32
C ASN A 78 -8.75 9.04 -0.15
N LEU A 79 -8.95 8.46 -1.33
CA LEU A 79 -7.98 7.61 -2.01
C LEU A 79 -7.66 8.23 -3.36
N ASN A 80 -6.38 8.38 -3.67
CA ASN A 80 -5.91 8.75 -4.99
C ASN A 80 -4.90 7.74 -5.53
N ALA A 81 -5.26 7.03 -6.60
CA ALA A 81 -4.35 6.19 -7.37
C ALA A 81 -3.65 7.04 -8.44
N PHE A 82 -2.43 7.50 -8.14
CA PHE A 82 -1.70 8.47 -8.96
C PHE A 82 -0.74 7.83 -9.97
N SER A 83 -0.49 6.52 -9.86
CA SER A 83 0.35 5.79 -10.81
C SER A 83 -0.14 4.36 -10.96
N ARG A 84 -0.24 3.90 -12.20
CA ARG A 84 -0.65 2.55 -12.57
C ARG A 84 0.15 2.11 -13.80
N SER A 85 0.62 0.87 -13.78
CA SER A 85 1.25 0.22 -14.94
C SER A 85 0.83 -1.24 -14.97
N ASN A 86 0.38 -1.71 -16.13
CA ASN A 86 -0.09 -3.07 -16.33
C ASN A 86 0.23 -3.55 -17.75
N LEU A 87 0.01 -4.85 -18.00
CA LEU A 87 0.28 -5.50 -19.27
C LEU A 87 -0.90 -5.39 -20.28
N GLY A 88 -1.70 -4.33 -20.18
CA GLY A 88 -2.80 -4.02 -21.11
C GLY A 88 -4.20 -4.08 -20.49
N ASN A 89 -4.33 -4.65 -19.30
CA ASN A 89 -5.59 -4.71 -18.55
C ASN A 89 -5.38 -4.25 -17.12
N ASP A 90 -6.32 -3.44 -16.64
CA ASP A 90 -6.49 -3.21 -15.21
C ASP A 90 -7.05 -4.49 -14.58
N LEU A 91 -6.41 -4.99 -13.54
CA LEU A 91 -6.80 -6.23 -12.87
C LEU A 91 -7.73 -5.96 -11.69
N VAL A 92 -7.59 -4.79 -11.06
CA VAL A 92 -8.29 -4.46 -9.81
C VAL A 92 -8.73 -3.00 -9.75
N ASP A 93 -9.74 -2.75 -8.92
CA ASP A 93 -10.12 -1.42 -8.44
C ASP A 93 -9.81 -1.29 -6.95
N LEU A 94 -9.44 -0.09 -6.52
CA LEU A 94 -9.14 0.23 -5.13
C LEU A 94 -10.21 1.15 -4.56
N SER A 95 -10.56 0.93 -3.29
CA SER A 95 -11.46 1.82 -2.54
C SER A 95 -10.99 1.97 -1.10
N VAL A 96 -11.45 3.02 -0.44
CA VAL A 96 -11.18 3.26 0.98
C VAL A 96 -12.49 3.47 1.72
N THR A 97 -12.58 2.92 2.92
CA THR A 97 -13.69 3.18 3.84
C THR A 97 -13.14 3.54 5.22
N VAL A 98 -13.89 4.33 5.98
CA VAL A 98 -13.55 4.69 7.36
C VAL A 98 -14.80 4.55 8.24
N ASN A 99 -14.62 4.09 9.48
CA ASN A 99 -15.73 3.89 10.43
C ASN A 99 -15.41 4.45 11.83
N GLN A 100 -15.06 5.74 11.93
CA GLN A 100 -14.69 6.48 13.17
C GLN A 100 -13.53 5.89 13.99
N SER A 101 -13.13 4.64 13.77
CA SER A 101 -12.05 3.95 14.45
C SER A 101 -11.00 3.46 13.46
N TYR A 102 -11.43 2.80 12.38
CA TYR A 102 -10.53 2.17 11.43
C TYR A 102 -10.68 2.74 10.03
N VAL A 103 -9.57 2.71 9.31
CA VAL A 103 -9.50 2.94 7.87
C VAL A 103 -9.18 1.62 7.21
N ASP A 104 -9.95 1.28 6.20
CA ASP A 104 -9.78 0.07 5.40
C ASP A 104 -9.44 0.47 3.96
N LEU A 105 -8.24 0.09 3.53
CA LEU A 105 -7.89 0.07 2.11
C LEU A 105 -8.32 -1.28 1.53
N LEU A 106 -9.21 -1.22 0.54
CA LEU A 106 -9.82 -2.38 -0.08
C LEU A 106 -9.37 -2.51 -1.53
N ILE A 107 -9.28 -3.76 -1.98
CA ILE A 107 -9.00 -4.15 -3.36
C ILE A 107 -10.12 -5.06 -3.86
N THR A 108 -10.66 -4.75 -5.03
CA THR A 108 -11.70 -5.52 -5.70
C THR A 108 -11.17 -5.98 -7.04
N ALA A 109 -11.16 -7.29 -7.28
CA ALA A 109 -10.80 -7.84 -8.58
C ALA A 109 -11.85 -7.44 -9.64
N LYS A 110 -11.38 -7.06 -10.83
CA LYS A 110 -12.24 -6.92 -12.01
C LYS A 110 -12.63 -8.31 -12.52
N THR A 111 -13.79 -8.39 -13.18
CA THR A 111 -14.33 -9.65 -13.71
C THR A 111 -13.30 -10.39 -14.57
N GLY A 112 -13.02 -11.65 -14.22
CA GLY A 112 -12.04 -12.50 -14.92
C GLY A 112 -10.64 -12.49 -14.32
N TYR A 113 -10.40 -11.70 -13.27
CA TYR A 113 -9.14 -11.60 -12.54
C TYR A 113 -9.28 -11.95 -11.04
N GLU A 114 -10.40 -12.53 -10.63
CA GLU A 114 -10.61 -13.03 -9.28
C GLU A 114 -9.53 -14.05 -8.91
N GLY A 115 -9.01 -13.93 -7.68
CA GLY A 115 -7.92 -14.77 -7.21
C GLY A 115 -6.52 -14.28 -7.56
N ALA A 116 -6.38 -13.13 -8.25
CA ALA A 116 -5.09 -12.48 -8.49
C ALA A 116 -4.35 -12.25 -7.17
N LYS A 117 -3.07 -12.61 -7.13
CA LYS A 117 -2.26 -12.50 -5.92
C LYS A 117 -1.69 -11.10 -5.83
N PHE A 118 -1.76 -10.49 -4.66
CA PHE A 118 -1.14 -9.20 -4.42
C PHE A 118 -0.26 -9.18 -3.17
N ILE A 119 0.78 -8.36 -3.24
CA ILE A 119 1.62 -7.93 -2.12
C ILE A 119 1.67 -6.41 -2.12
N TYR A 120 1.98 -5.80 -0.97
CA TYR A 120 2.11 -4.35 -0.88
C TYR A 120 3.20 -3.93 0.09
N THR A 121 3.58 -2.67 -0.04
CA THR A 121 4.38 -1.92 0.94
C THR A 121 3.67 -0.63 1.26
N ALA A 122 3.94 -0.08 2.45
CA ALA A 122 3.31 1.13 2.92
C ALA A 122 4.34 2.07 3.58
N ASN A 123 4.16 3.38 3.39
CA ASN A 123 4.77 4.43 4.18
C ASN A 123 3.66 5.17 4.93
N TYR A 124 3.78 5.25 6.26
CA TYR A 124 2.76 5.86 7.11
C TYR A 124 3.23 7.20 7.68
N PHE A 125 2.31 8.15 7.80
CA PHE A 125 2.56 9.46 8.37
C PHE A 125 1.62 9.67 9.56
N GLN A 126 2.22 9.85 10.74
CA GLN A 126 1.48 9.97 11.99
C GLN A 126 0.64 11.23 12.04
N ASN A 127 -0.48 11.15 12.74
CA ASN A 127 -1.24 12.33 13.11
C ASN A 127 -0.37 13.30 13.92
N GLN A 128 -0.34 14.57 13.49
CA GLN A 128 0.30 15.65 14.24
C GLN A 128 -0.69 16.41 15.13
N ASN A 129 -1.98 16.19 14.90
CA ASN A 129 -3.09 16.71 15.70
C ASN A 129 -3.96 15.53 16.15
N PRO A 130 -4.50 15.53 17.37
CA PRO A 130 -5.47 14.53 17.78
C PRO A 130 -6.67 14.50 16.83
N LEU A 131 -7.14 13.30 16.44
CA LEU A 131 -8.46 13.19 15.83
C LEU A 131 -9.50 13.41 16.93
N THR A 132 -10.10 14.60 16.94
CA THR A 132 -11.27 14.92 17.76
C THR A 132 -12.49 14.96 16.85
N SER A 133 -13.57 14.30 17.24
CA SER A 133 -14.92 14.47 16.66
C SER A 133 -15.50 15.84 16.99
#